data_AF-A0AAD6UZV7-F1
#
_entry.id   AF-A0AAD6UZV7-F1
#
_cell.length_a   1.000
_cell.length_b   1.000
_cell.length_c   1.000
_cell.angle_alpha   90.00
_cell.angle_beta   90.00
_cell.angle_gamma   90.00
#
_symmetry.space_group_name_H-M   'P 1'
#
loop_
_entity.id
_entity.type
_entity.pdbx_description
1 polymer ?
#
loop_
_entity_poly.entity_id
_entity_poly.type
_entity_poly.pdbx_seq_one_letter_code
_entity_poly.pdbx_strand_id
1 'polypeptide(L)'
;MSHITFAYYCSGHGYGHATRVSALASHLLCLPEPDRPVVYIVSSAPKHVFADSVLLGAVYRNANIDPVIVQPLAYRVDRQRSVAVLNSFLDGKDEILDVETKWLREIHADCVLSDAAFIGCLAATAVGIPSILITNFTFDSVYSYLSTSLIDSPTTDDSRSELHFNALVPDIPVPLAELEPLVKHIHSGYRCADLLLRLPGYIPIPSFAIDPSLPSPEWVDPLTNRFRSSTFVSLNDSPASSTVYPSIEYDGISRRKPPRQIIPIPLLVRSPSSRIHTPAGRSKLLESIGVPSHLHDPTSTKILIVSFGGQVFRRPSRSGSATPSRRASRDLSTAQDQLGHLTSHVFNRLSLEGANASLGRLPCSDRSTSSFPHLKIPAALGSPQDPGFAMAPTRLATASHLWVPGAPPAAKTLTSPTSPARAGIAPAFQTIPPTPDQSDSTFNQPHFAFDGNPDGDIEDLPRLLPDASWIAIVCGVSKEQWNAEEDSDLPDGFFVAPRDVYMPDLTAVGDVLLGKLGYGTVSECVDACTPFVYVSRPLFIEEHGLRRLLDDEGVGVELSREQYEAGDWAGAIETAWQMGRAAKSSKRRDGESLRQREKEGGEVAAMILRWAEKW
;
A
#
# COMPACT_ATOMS: atom_id res chain seq x y z
N MET A 1 37.02 -10.11 -25.31
CA MET A 1 36.39 -8.79 -25.13
C MET A 1 35.96 -8.73 -23.67
N SER A 2 36.16 -7.61 -22.98
CA SER A 2 35.63 -7.43 -21.62
C SER A 2 34.11 -7.36 -21.70
N HIS A 3 33.42 -8.10 -20.82
CA HIS A 3 31.96 -8.02 -20.70
C HIS A 3 31.56 -6.62 -20.22
N ILE A 4 30.46 -6.07 -20.75
CA ILE A 4 29.87 -4.81 -20.27
C ILE A 4 29.41 -5.00 -18.82
N THR A 5 29.75 -4.06 -17.95
CA THR A 5 29.33 -4.03 -16.55
C THR A 5 28.28 -2.96 -16.32
N PHE A 6 27.05 -3.40 -16.00
CA PHE A 6 25.94 -2.54 -15.62
C PHE A 6 25.82 -2.39 -14.11
N ALA A 7 25.68 -1.15 -13.64
CA ALA A 7 25.18 -0.85 -12.30
C ALA A 7 23.73 -0.39 -12.38
N TYR A 8 22.80 -1.24 -11.94
CA TYR A 8 21.36 -1.01 -11.99
C TYR A 8 20.83 -0.52 -10.63
N TYR A 9 20.61 0.78 -10.52
CA TYR A 9 20.02 1.41 -9.35
C TYR A 9 18.50 1.27 -9.38
N CYS A 10 17.93 0.82 -8.27
CA CYS A 10 16.51 0.55 -8.15
C CYS A 10 15.96 1.19 -6.87
N SER A 11 14.98 2.08 -7.03
CA SER A 11 14.27 2.69 -5.90
C SER A 11 13.78 1.65 -4.90
N GLY A 12 13.94 1.94 -3.61
CA GLY A 12 13.41 1.10 -2.53
C GLY A 12 11.92 1.30 -2.25
N HIS A 13 11.25 2.20 -2.97
CA HIS A 13 9.87 2.61 -2.70
C HIS A 13 8.84 1.58 -3.21
N GLY A 14 8.60 0.55 -2.41
CA GLY A 14 7.65 -0.51 -2.75
C GLY A 14 8.21 -1.53 -3.75
N TYR A 15 7.54 -2.67 -3.88
CA TYR A 15 8.09 -3.80 -4.66
C TYR A 15 7.91 -3.67 -6.17
N GLY A 16 7.08 -2.75 -6.66
CA GLY A 16 6.86 -2.58 -8.11
C GLY A 16 8.13 -2.19 -8.89
N HIS A 17 9.02 -1.39 -8.29
CA HIS A 17 10.33 -1.07 -8.85
C HIS A 17 11.24 -2.30 -8.86
N ALA A 18 11.28 -3.04 -7.75
CA ALA A 18 12.13 -4.22 -7.61
C ALA A 18 11.73 -5.36 -8.58
N THR A 19 10.42 -5.59 -8.78
CA THR A 19 9.95 -6.68 -9.66
C THR A 19 10.27 -6.42 -11.13
N ARG A 20 10.10 -5.19 -11.63
CA ARG A 20 10.43 -4.84 -13.02
C ARG A 20 11.94 -4.79 -13.27
N VAL A 21 12.73 -4.33 -12.29
CA VAL A 21 14.19 -4.40 -12.35
C VAL A 21 14.66 -5.85 -12.37
N SER A 22 14.10 -6.72 -11.52
CA SER A 22 14.42 -8.14 -11.53
C SER A 22 14.08 -8.81 -12.87
N ALA A 23 12.93 -8.45 -13.48
CA ALA A 23 12.55 -8.94 -14.80
C ALA A 23 13.58 -8.52 -15.88
N LEU A 24 13.91 -7.24 -15.96
CA LEU A 24 14.88 -6.76 -16.96
C LEU A 24 16.29 -7.31 -16.74
N ALA A 25 16.76 -7.35 -15.50
CA ALA A 25 18.05 -7.93 -15.14
C ALA A 25 18.13 -9.41 -15.56
N SER A 26 17.03 -10.15 -15.41
CA SER A 26 16.94 -11.54 -15.89
C SER A 26 17.09 -11.63 -17.41
N HIS A 27 16.44 -10.75 -18.18
CA HIS A 27 16.62 -10.70 -19.64
C HIS A 27 18.05 -10.33 -20.05
N LEU A 28 18.70 -9.38 -19.37
CA LEU A 28 20.10 -9.03 -19.62
C LEU A 28 21.02 -10.24 -19.38
N LEU A 29 20.83 -10.96 -18.27
CA LEU A 29 21.64 -12.13 -17.92
C LEU A 29 21.36 -13.36 -18.78
N CYS A 30 20.19 -13.43 -19.41
CA CYS A 30 19.83 -14.48 -20.36
C CYS A 30 20.35 -14.23 -21.79
N LEU A 31 20.98 -13.09 -22.07
CA LEU A 31 21.65 -12.87 -23.36
C LEU A 31 22.73 -13.96 -23.61
N PRO A 32 22.93 -14.37 -24.87
CA PRO A 32 23.91 -15.40 -25.21
C PRO A 32 25.34 -14.90 -24.99
N GLU A 33 26.26 -15.82 -24.71
CA GLU A 33 27.69 -15.51 -24.73
C GLU A 33 28.15 -15.20 -26.17
N PRO A 34 29.08 -14.25 -26.40
CA PRO A 34 29.84 -13.47 -25.41
C PRO A 34 29.14 -12.17 -24.94
N ASP A 35 27.93 -11.89 -25.41
CA ASP A 35 27.21 -10.62 -25.22
C ASP A 35 26.62 -10.46 -23.81
N ARG A 36 26.64 -11.52 -23.00
CA ARG A 36 26.11 -11.50 -21.63
C ARG A 36 26.88 -10.48 -20.77
N PRO A 37 26.20 -9.47 -20.18
CA PRO A 37 26.82 -8.48 -19.31
C PRO A 37 26.93 -8.97 -17.86
N VAL A 38 27.75 -8.27 -17.07
CA VAL A 38 27.73 -8.34 -15.61
C VAL A 38 26.71 -7.32 -15.08
N VAL A 39 25.82 -7.72 -14.18
CA VAL A 39 24.77 -6.84 -13.64
C VAL A 39 24.88 -6.75 -12.12
N TYR A 40 25.12 -5.54 -11.62
CA TYR A 40 25.03 -5.22 -10.19
C TYR A 40 23.70 -4.51 -9.92
N ILE A 41 22.89 -5.03 -8.99
CA ILE A 41 21.64 -4.40 -8.55
C ILE A 41 21.90 -3.65 -7.25
N VAL A 42 21.61 -2.35 -7.23
CA VAL A 42 21.77 -1.47 -6.07
C VAL A 42 20.40 -0.99 -5.58
N SER A 43 19.99 -1.40 -4.38
CA SER A 43 18.67 -1.02 -3.86
C SER A 43 18.58 -1.16 -2.34
N SER A 44 17.66 -0.43 -1.72
CA SER A 44 17.24 -0.69 -0.33
C SER A 44 16.09 -1.70 -0.22
N ALA A 45 15.47 -2.10 -1.34
CA ALA A 45 14.46 -3.15 -1.37
C ALA A 45 15.06 -4.51 -0.95
N PRO A 46 14.29 -5.39 -0.27
CA PRO A 46 14.79 -6.67 0.21
C PRO A 46 15.34 -7.56 -0.91
N LYS A 47 16.50 -8.19 -0.68
CA LYS A 47 17.19 -9.06 -1.65
C LYS A 47 16.29 -10.16 -2.25
N HIS A 48 15.37 -10.72 -1.48
CA HIS A 48 14.51 -11.82 -1.94
C HIS A 48 13.58 -11.42 -3.09
N VAL A 49 13.27 -10.14 -3.27
CA VAL A 49 12.45 -9.67 -4.40
C VAL A 49 13.21 -9.78 -5.74
N PHE A 50 14.54 -9.81 -5.67
CA PHE A 50 15.45 -9.99 -6.82
C PHE A 50 15.91 -11.44 -7.00
N ALA A 51 15.26 -12.42 -6.35
CA ALA A 51 15.73 -13.80 -6.33
C ALA A 51 15.97 -14.38 -7.74
N ASP A 52 15.06 -14.13 -8.68
CA ASP A 52 15.15 -14.66 -10.06
C ASP A 52 16.41 -14.17 -10.79
N SER A 53 16.67 -12.86 -10.73
CA SER A 53 17.85 -12.26 -11.37
C SER A 53 19.14 -12.63 -10.64
N VAL A 54 19.11 -12.76 -9.30
CA VAL A 54 20.26 -13.22 -8.51
C VAL A 54 20.61 -14.67 -8.82
N LEU A 55 19.61 -15.54 -9.03
CA LEU A 55 19.83 -16.93 -9.47
C LEU A 55 20.50 -17.01 -10.84
N LEU A 56 20.24 -16.03 -11.72
CA LEU A 56 20.87 -15.91 -13.04
C LEU A 56 22.26 -15.24 -13.01
N GLY A 57 22.73 -14.79 -11.84
CA GLY A 57 24.06 -14.21 -11.66
C GLY A 57 24.11 -12.72 -11.34
N ALA A 58 22.97 -12.05 -11.14
CA ALA A 58 22.97 -10.66 -10.68
C ALA A 58 23.63 -10.53 -9.29
N VAL A 59 24.45 -9.50 -9.11
CA VAL A 59 25.10 -9.20 -7.83
C VAL A 59 24.31 -8.12 -7.10
N TYR A 60 23.65 -8.47 -6.00
CA TYR A 60 22.87 -7.51 -5.21
C TYR A 60 23.74 -6.79 -4.15
N ARG A 61 23.63 -5.46 -4.08
CA ARG A 61 24.16 -4.60 -3.02
C ARG A 61 23.03 -3.81 -2.36
N ASN A 62 22.92 -3.92 -1.03
CA ASN A 62 22.00 -3.10 -0.25
C ASN A 62 22.55 -1.67 -0.12
N ALA A 63 21.78 -0.66 -0.52
CA ALA A 63 22.16 0.75 -0.39
C ALA A 63 20.93 1.67 -0.32
N ASN A 64 21.03 2.77 0.44
CA ASN A 64 19.99 3.79 0.51
C ASN A 64 20.30 4.91 -0.51
N ILE A 65 19.65 4.84 -1.67
CA ILE A 65 20.02 5.60 -2.88
C ILE A 65 18.91 6.54 -3.38
N ASP A 66 17.79 6.59 -2.67
CA ASP A 66 16.63 7.43 -2.99
C ASP A 66 15.81 7.78 -1.73
N PRO A 67 15.18 8.98 -1.69
CA PRO A 67 14.26 9.35 -0.64
C PRO A 67 12.85 8.81 -0.93
N VAL A 68 12.21 8.17 0.05
CA VAL A 68 10.91 7.51 -0.11
C VAL A 68 9.74 8.38 0.39
N ILE A 69 8.59 8.30 -0.29
CA ILE A 69 7.34 8.89 0.20
C ILE A 69 6.84 8.09 1.40
N VAL A 70 6.43 8.80 2.44
CA VAL A 70 5.92 8.20 3.67
C VAL A 70 4.43 7.96 3.54
N GLN A 71 4.06 6.69 3.67
CA GLN A 71 2.68 6.20 3.54
C GLN A 71 2.25 5.57 4.86
N PRO A 72 1.60 6.32 5.78
CA PRO A 72 1.15 5.78 7.05
C PRO A 72 0.06 4.71 6.88
N LEU A 73 -0.79 4.85 5.85
CA LEU A 73 -1.80 3.88 5.44
C LEU A 73 -1.70 3.62 3.93
N ALA A 74 -2.34 2.56 3.44
CA ALA A 74 -2.24 2.13 2.03
C ALA A 74 -2.68 3.19 0.99
N TYR A 75 -3.57 4.11 1.38
CA TYR A 75 -4.10 5.20 0.55
C TYR A 75 -3.75 6.61 1.06
N ARG A 76 -3.01 6.72 2.18
CA ARG A 76 -2.62 8.01 2.78
C ARG A 76 -1.18 8.36 2.46
N VAL A 77 -0.93 9.65 2.22
CA VAL A 77 0.41 10.23 2.12
C VAL A 77 0.63 11.15 3.32
N ASP A 78 1.74 10.97 4.03
CA ASP A 78 2.20 11.92 5.05
C ASP A 78 3.15 12.91 4.37
N ARG A 79 2.62 14.07 3.97
CA ARG A 79 3.36 15.06 3.17
C ARG A 79 4.52 15.66 3.96
N GLN A 80 4.26 16.11 5.19
CA GLN A 80 5.24 16.76 6.05
C GLN A 80 6.41 15.81 6.34
N ARG A 81 6.12 14.55 6.69
CA ARG A 81 7.18 13.57 6.95
C ARG A 81 7.92 13.17 5.68
N SER A 82 7.24 13.11 4.53
CA SER A 82 7.90 12.90 3.23
C SER A 82 8.90 14.02 2.91
N VAL A 83 8.54 15.28 3.17
CA VAL A 83 9.44 16.42 3.02
C VAL A 83 10.61 16.35 4.00
N ALA A 84 10.39 15.97 5.25
CA ALA A 84 11.47 15.77 6.22
C ALA A 84 12.45 14.67 5.79
N VAL A 85 11.94 13.55 5.24
CA VAL A 85 12.77 12.48 4.67
C VAL A 85 13.58 12.97 3.48
N LEU A 86 12.97 13.78 2.59
CA LEU A 86 13.67 14.36 1.45
C LEU A 86 14.79 15.30 1.90
N ASN A 87 14.52 16.22 2.83
CA ASN A 87 15.54 17.12 3.38
C ASN A 87 16.71 16.34 3.96
N SER A 88 16.45 15.38 4.85
CA SER A 88 17.50 14.57 5.46
C SER A 88 18.32 13.78 4.43
N PHE A 89 17.69 13.32 3.34
CA PHE A 89 18.40 12.65 2.26
C PHE A 89 19.27 13.63 1.46
N LEU A 90 18.75 14.82 1.17
CA LEU A 90 19.47 15.85 0.41
C LEU A 90 20.66 16.40 1.20
N ASP A 91 20.56 16.52 2.52
CA ASP A 91 21.65 16.93 3.42
C ASP A 91 22.84 15.96 3.32
N GLY A 92 22.58 14.65 3.21
CA GLY A 92 23.61 13.61 3.04
C GLY A 92 23.93 13.25 1.59
N LYS A 93 23.35 13.94 0.61
CA LYS A 93 23.41 13.56 -0.81
C LYS A 93 24.84 13.49 -1.35
N ASP A 94 25.69 14.43 -0.98
CA ASP A 94 27.05 14.52 -1.52
C ASP A 94 27.95 13.39 -0.99
N GLU A 95 27.77 13.00 0.27
CA GLU A 95 28.45 11.82 0.83
C GLU A 95 28.01 10.53 0.13
N ILE A 96 26.71 10.37 -0.12
CA ILE A 96 26.18 9.24 -0.90
C ILE A 96 26.79 9.25 -2.30
N LEU A 97 26.82 10.41 -2.97
CA LEU A 97 27.38 10.54 -4.31
C LEU A 97 28.86 10.14 -4.35
N ASP A 98 29.67 10.57 -3.38
CA ASP A 98 31.09 10.21 -3.30
C ASP A 98 31.31 8.70 -3.14
N VAL A 99 30.51 8.05 -2.27
CA VAL A 99 30.54 6.60 -2.09
C VAL A 99 30.19 5.88 -3.39
N GLU A 100 29.12 6.29 -4.05
CA GLU A 100 28.63 5.66 -5.27
C GLU A 100 29.58 5.89 -6.46
N THR A 101 30.14 7.10 -6.60
CA THR A 101 31.15 7.41 -7.61
C THR A 101 32.42 6.59 -7.42
N LYS A 102 32.89 6.40 -6.18
CA LYS A 102 34.05 5.55 -5.89
C LYS A 102 33.75 4.08 -6.25
N TRP A 103 32.60 3.57 -5.82
CA TRP A 103 32.20 2.19 -6.06
C TRP A 103 32.04 1.86 -7.55
N LEU A 104 31.43 2.77 -8.33
CA LEU A 104 31.31 2.60 -9.79
C LEU A 104 32.69 2.49 -10.49
N ARG A 105 33.71 3.20 -10.01
CA ARG A 105 35.10 3.07 -10.51
C ARG A 105 35.72 1.74 -10.09
N GLU A 106 35.49 1.30 -8.87
CA GLU A 106 36.02 0.03 -8.33
C GLU A 106 35.52 -1.19 -9.09
N ILE A 107 34.24 -1.20 -9.49
CA ILE A 107 33.66 -2.30 -10.28
C ILE A 107 33.91 -2.16 -11.78
N HIS A 108 34.58 -1.09 -12.21
CA HIS A 108 34.75 -0.73 -13.62
C HIS A 108 33.41 -0.69 -14.40
N ALA A 109 32.41 -0.01 -13.83
CA ALA A 109 31.10 0.10 -14.47
C ALA A 109 31.21 0.82 -15.83
N ASP A 110 30.57 0.26 -16.85
CA ASP A 110 30.53 0.84 -18.20
C ASP A 110 29.30 1.72 -18.42
N CYS A 111 28.18 1.38 -17.77
CA CYS A 111 26.92 2.10 -17.89
C CYS A 111 26.06 1.95 -16.63
N VAL A 112 25.36 3.02 -16.25
CA VAL A 112 24.36 2.98 -15.18
C VAL A 112 22.97 2.80 -15.76
N LEU A 113 22.22 1.85 -15.22
CA LEU A 113 20.78 1.75 -15.40
C LEU A 113 20.11 2.30 -14.14
N SER A 114 19.04 3.07 -14.27
CA SER A 114 18.33 3.62 -13.11
C SER A 114 16.83 3.46 -13.25
N ASP A 115 16.23 2.92 -12.21
CA ASP A 115 14.79 2.82 -12.03
C ASP A 115 14.37 3.78 -10.93
N ALA A 116 14.01 5.00 -11.36
CA ALA A 116 13.61 6.12 -10.51
C ALA A 116 14.62 6.49 -9.39
N ALA A 117 15.90 6.17 -9.50
CA ALA A 117 16.92 6.56 -8.53
C ALA A 117 17.90 7.60 -9.10
N PHE A 118 17.69 8.87 -8.80
CA PHE A 118 18.44 9.96 -9.43
C PHE A 118 19.94 9.99 -9.07
N ILE A 119 20.32 9.45 -7.91
CA ILE A 119 21.73 9.34 -7.49
C ILE A 119 22.57 8.54 -8.48
N GLY A 120 22.03 7.46 -9.04
CA GLY A 120 22.74 6.65 -10.02
C GLY A 120 23.15 7.47 -11.25
N CYS A 121 22.25 8.33 -11.75
CA CYS A 121 22.51 9.20 -12.89
C CYS A 121 23.56 10.28 -12.58
N LEU A 122 23.52 10.86 -11.37
CA LEU A 122 24.54 11.80 -10.88
C LEU A 122 25.91 11.12 -10.81
N ALA A 123 25.98 9.94 -10.18
CA ALA A 123 27.20 9.19 -10.00
C ALA A 123 27.82 8.78 -11.35
N ALA A 124 27.00 8.36 -12.32
CA ALA A 124 27.43 8.07 -13.68
C ALA A 124 28.11 9.26 -14.36
N THR A 125 27.50 10.45 -14.21
CA THR A 125 28.05 11.70 -14.77
C THR A 125 29.37 12.09 -14.08
N ALA A 126 29.47 11.92 -12.76
CA ALA A 126 30.71 12.17 -12.01
C ALA A 126 31.84 11.19 -12.34
N VAL A 127 31.52 9.98 -12.80
CA VAL A 127 32.50 8.98 -13.25
C VAL A 127 32.87 9.16 -14.73
N GLY A 128 32.00 9.73 -15.56
CA GLY A 128 32.23 9.87 -17.00
C GLY A 128 31.68 8.71 -17.85
N ILE A 129 30.63 8.05 -17.36
CA ILE A 129 29.95 6.94 -18.04
C ILE A 129 28.51 7.30 -18.39
N PRO A 130 27.93 6.69 -19.46
CA PRO A 130 26.55 6.94 -19.83
C PRO A 130 25.56 6.36 -18.81
N SER A 131 24.34 6.90 -18.79
CA SER A 131 23.25 6.36 -17.97
C SER A 131 21.90 6.31 -18.66
N ILE A 132 21.15 5.24 -18.38
CA ILE A 132 19.81 4.98 -18.92
C ILE A 132 18.80 5.04 -17.77
N LEU A 133 17.81 5.91 -17.87
CA LEU A 133 16.64 5.93 -17.00
C LEU A 133 15.58 4.99 -17.58
N ILE A 134 15.12 4.02 -16.79
CA ILE A 134 14.13 3.01 -17.17
C ILE A 134 12.98 3.11 -16.19
N THR A 135 11.90 3.81 -16.57
CA THR A 135 10.80 4.09 -15.64
C THR A 135 9.53 4.55 -16.36
N ASN A 136 8.41 4.55 -15.64
CA ASN A 136 7.15 5.19 -16.05
C ASN A 136 6.93 6.54 -15.32
N PHE A 137 7.64 6.83 -14.23
CA PHE A 137 7.60 8.12 -13.53
C PHE A 137 8.91 8.42 -12.81
N THR A 138 9.08 9.65 -12.36
CA THR A 138 10.24 10.11 -11.58
C THR A 138 9.80 10.80 -10.28
N PHE A 139 10.64 10.75 -9.25
CA PHE A 139 10.27 11.28 -7.93
C PHE A 139 10.21 12.81 -7.87
N ASP A 140 10.81 13.54 -8.80
CA ASP A 140 10.62 14.99 -8.92
C ASP A 140 9.14 15.33 -9.15
N SER A 141 8.45 14.58 -10.00
CA SER A 141 7.00 14.69 -10.21
C SER A 141 6.21 14.32 -8.95
N VAL A 142 6.62 13.27 -8.23
CA VAL A 142 5.91 12.80 -7.02
C VAL A 142 6.06 13.78 -5.85
N TYR A 143 7.29 14.23 -5.56
CA TYR A 143 7.53 15.22 -4.51
C TYR A 143 6.91 16.57 -4.86
N SER A 144 6.97 17.00 -6.13
CA SER A 144 6.26 18.21 -6.57
C SER A 144 4.76 18.10 -6.37
N TYR A 145 4.17 16.90 -6.40
CA TYR A 145 2.74 16.72 -6.25
C TYR A 145 2.28 16.87 -4.80
N LEU A 146 3.19 16.88 -3.83
CA LEU A 146 2.88 17.14 -2.42
C LEU A 146 2.34 18.57 -2.18
N SER A 147 2.38 19.47 -3.16
CA SER A 147 1.68 20.76 -3.11
C SER A 147 0.29 20.77 -3.75
N THR A 148 -0.22 19.62 -4.21
CA THR A 148 -1.57 19.56 -4.80
C THR A 148 -2.61 20.06 -3.81
N SER A 149 -3.59 20.83 -4.30
CA SER A 149 -4.72 21.33 -3.50
C SER A 149 -5.76 20.26 -3.19
N LEU A 150 -5.65 19.07 -3.80
CA LEU A 150 -6.42 17.90 -3.38
C LEU A 150 -6.09 17.58 -1.94
N ILE A 151 -7.11 17.44 -1.10
CA ILE A 151 -6.98 17.04 0.31
C ILE A 151 -7.67 15.70 0.46
N ASP A 152 -6.95 14.73 1.00
CA ASP A 152 -7.57 13.48 1.43
C ASP A 152 -8.36 13.74 2.71
N SER A 153 -9.66 13.99 2.59
CA SER A 153 -10.58 14.08 3.74
C SER A 153 -11.44 12.83 3.78
N PRO A 154 -11.62 12.16 4.94
CA PRO A 154 -12.61 11.12 5.05
C PRO A 154 -13.99 11.72 4.75
N THR A 155 -14.77 11.05 3.90
CA THR A 155 -16.16 11.39 3.65
C THR A 155 -16.93 11.20 4.97
N THR A 156 -17.60 12.25 5.42
CA THR A 156 -18.48 12.32 6.61
C THR A 156 -19.49 11.16 6.59
N ASP A 157 -19.61 10.27 7.60
CA ASP A 157 -20.45 10.50 8.80
C ASP A 157 -20.27 9.46 9.96
N ASP A 158 -19.28 8.53 9.95
CA ASP A 158 -19.19 7.51 11.03
C ASP A 158 -18.17 7.85 12.14
N SER A 159 -18.68 8.63 13.10
CA SER A 159 -17.98 9.35 14.15
C SER A 159 -17.45 8.51 15.34
N ARG A 160 -17.03 7.25 15.18
CA ARG A 160 -16.59 6.47 16.36
C ARG A 160 -15.32 5.61 16.29
N SER A 161 -14.77 5.28 15.12
CA SER A 161 -13.50 4.50 15.04
C SER A 161 -12.36 5.26 14.36
N GLU A 162 -12.66 6.02 13.31
CA GLU A 162 -11.66 6.70 12.47
C GLU A 162 -11.20 8.06 12.98
N LEU A 163 -11.94 8.64 13.94
CA LEU A 163 -11.59 9.92 14.59
C LEU A 163 -10.22 9.87 15.28
N HIS A 164 -9.66 8.71 15.60
CA HIS A 164 -8.37 8.65 16.31
C HIS A 164 -7.14 8.71 15.42
N PHE A 165 -7.16 8.28 14.15
CA PHE A 165 -5.94 8.27 13.32
C PHE A 165 -5.89 9.43 12.32
N ASN A 166 -7.02 9.77 11.68
CA ASN A 166 -7.10 10.94 10.79
C ASN A 166 -6.98 12.27 11.55
N ALA A 167 -7.26 12.29 12.85
CA ALA A 167 -6.96 13.44 13.72
C ALA A 167 -5.47 13.57 14.08
N LEU A 168 -4.65 12.52 13.89
CA LEU A 168 -3.24 12.51 14.29
C LEU A 168 -2.27 12.99 13.20
N VAL A 169 -2.66 12.94 11.92
CA VAL A 169 -1.85 13.47 10.81
C VAL A 169 -2.76 14.24 9.84
N PRO A 170 -2.89 15.57 9.98
CA PRO A 170 -3.67 16.38 9.05
C PRO A 170 -3.01 16.38 7.66
N ASP A 171 -3.80 16.18 6.60
CA ASP A 171 -3.32 16.32 5.22
C ASP A 171 -3.27 17.80 4.83
N ILE A 172 -2.11 18.42 5.00
CA ILE A 172 -1.88 19.83 4.69
C ILE A 172 -0.98 19.91 3.46
N PRO A 173 -1.46 20.47 2.32
CA PRO A 173 -0.61 20.70 1.15
C PRO A 173 0.64 21.50 1.51
N VAL A 174 1.79 21.04 1.02
CA VAL A 174 3.07 21.71 1.28
C VAL A 174 3.21 22.90 0.31
N PRO A 175 3.60 24.10 0.76
CA PRO A 175 3.78 25.23 -0.14
C PRO A 175 4.79 24.96 -1.26
N LEU A 176 4.48 25.38 -2.48
CA LEU A 176 5.39 25.24 -3.63
C LEU A 176 6.77 25.86 -3.37
N ALA A 177 6.82 27.01 -2.70
CA ALA A 177 8.07 27.70 -2.37
C ALA A 177 8.99 26.87 -1.45
N GLU A 178 8.44 25.93 -0.67
CA GLU A 178 9.21 25.00 0.16
C GLU A 178 9.70 23.81 -0.66
N LEU A 179 8.85 23.25 -1.54
CA LEU A 179 9.18 22.06 -2.34
C LEU A 179 10.09 22.35 -3.52
N GLU A 180 9.90 23.47 -4.22
CA GLU A 180 10.61 23.81 -5.45
C GLU A 180 12.14 23.66 -5.34
N PRO A 181 12.83 24.21 -4.32
CA PRO A 181 14.27 24.01 -4.19
C PRO A 181 14.64 22.53 -4.03
N LEU A 182 13.89 21.76 -3.25
CA LEU A 182 14.17 20.34 -3.00
C LEU A 182 13.94 19.49 -4.26
N VAL A 183 12.82 19.73 -4.95
CA VAL A 183 12.46 19.06 -6.21
C VAL A 183 13.50 19.37 -7.29
N LYS A 184 14.06 20.59 -7.32
CA LYS A 184 15.12 20.97 -8.25
C LYS A 184 16.38 20.11 -8.10
N HIS A 185 16.74 19.70 -6.89
CA HIS A 185 17.86 18.76 -6.68
C HIS A 185 17.57 17.40 -7.34
N ILE A 186 16.37 16.84 -7.12
CA ILE A 186 15.97 15.56 -7.71
C ILE A 186 15.94 15.66 -9.24
N HIS A 187 15.27 16.71 -9.77
CA HIS A 187 15.18 16.98 -11.20
C HIS A 187 16.57 17.06 -11.84
N SER A 188 17.49 17.83 -11.23
CA SER A 188 18.87 17.95 -11.70
C SER A 188 19.62 16.61 -11.75
N GLY A 189 19.30 15.67 -10.85
CA GLY A 189 19.86 14.33 -10.89
C GLY A 189 19.34 13.52 -12.08
N TYR A 190 18.04 13.53 -12.34
CA TYR A 190 17.50 12.87 -13.54
C TYR A 190 17.90 13.58 -14.85
N ARG A 191 18.24 14.88 -14.80
CA ARG A 191 18.84 15.62 -15.92
C ARG A 191 20.22 15.07 -16.34
N CYS A 192 20.87 14.28 -15.50
CA CYS A 192 22.12 13.59 -15.87
C CYS A 192 21.89 12.33 -16.72
N ALA A 193 20.68 11.77 -16.73
CA ALA A 193 20.36 10.60 -17.55
C ALA A 193 20.39 10.93 -19.04
N ASP A 194 20.89 9.97 -19.83
CA ASP A 194 21.17 10.18 -21.24
C ASP A 194 20.13 9.53 -22.16
N LEU A 195 19.57 8.41 -21.75
CA LEU A 195 18.48 7.73 -22.47
C LEU A 195 17.32 7.49 -21.51
N LEU A 196 16.10 7.73 -21.96
CA LEU A 196 14.89 7.31 -21.26
C LEU A 196 14.25 6.14 -22.00
N LEU A 197 14.24 4.97 -21.37
CA LEU A 197 13.39 3.85 -21.74
C LEU A 197 12.08 3.96 -20.95
N ARG A 198 11.03 4.46 -21.63
CA ARG A 198 9.76 4.81 -21.01
C ARG A 198 8.85 3.60 -20.96
N LEU A 199 8.54 3.16 -19.75
CA LEU A 199 7.62 2.05 -19.51
C LEU A 199 6.14 2.49 -19.69
N PRO A 200 5.21 1.57 -20.01
CA PRO A 200 3.78 1.85 -20.08
C PRO A 200 3.21 2.36 -18.74
N GLY A 201 2.04 2.99 -18.75
CA GLY A 201 1.44 3.58 -17.54
C GLY A 201 2.24 4.76 -16.99
N TYR A 202 2.87 5.52 -17.89
CA TYR A 202 3.72 6.65 -17.54
C TYR A 202 2.94 7.94 -17.32
N ILE A 203 3.55 8.81 -16.52
CA ILE A 203 3.18 10.22 -16.37
C ILE A 203 4.29 11.07 -17.02
N PRO A 204 4.15 12.40 -17.07
CA PRO A 204 5.23 13.25 -17.56
C PRO A 204 6.54 13.05 -16.79
N ILE A 205 7.66 13.02 -17.51
CA ILE A 205 9.02 12.93 -16.97
C ILE A 205 9.73 14.25 -17.30
N PRO A 206 9.58 15.28 -16.45
CA PRO A 206 9.96 16.67 -16.74
C PRO A 206 11.48 16.89 -16.78
N SER A 207 12.27 15.89 -16.38
CA SER A 207 13.72 15.89 -16.57
C SER A 207 14.13 15.49 -17.99
N PHE A 208 13.25 14.88 -18.79
CA PHE A 208 13.52 14.53 -20.19
C PHE A 208 12.79 15.45 -21.17
N ALA A 209 11.47 15.54 -21.05
CA ALA A 209 10.64 16.38 -21.89
C ALA A 209 10.49 17.79 -21.27
N ILE A 210 10.50 18.83 -22.11
CA ILE A 210 10.32 20.22 -21.66
C ILE A 210 8.87 20.47 -21.24
N ASP A 211 7.91 19.85 -21.94
CA ASP A 211 6.47 20.00 -21.69
C ASP A 211 5.81 18.63 -21.52
N PRO A 212 4.95 18.43 -20.50
CA PRO A 212 4.64 19.39 -19.45
C PRO A 212 5.76 19.52 -18.41
N SER A 213 6.03 20.76 -18.01
CA SER A 213 7.05 21.10 -17.00
C SER A 213 6.50 20.94 -15.58
N LEU A 214 7.40 20.90 -14.59
CA LEU A 214 7.01 21.11 -13.19
C LEU A 214 6.41 22.53 -12.99
N PRO A 215 5.55 22.74 -11.98
CA PRO A 215 5.18 21.80 -10.91
C PRO A 215 4.05 20.83 -11.32
N SER A 216 4.13 19.59 -10.82
CA SER A 216 3.24 18.51 -11.25
C SER A 216 1.76 18.62 -10.88
N PRO A 217 1.32 19.40 -9.85
CA PRO A 217 -0.10 19.66 -9.62
C PRO A 217 -0.80 20.35 -10.79
N GLU A 218 -0.07 21.11 -11.62
CA GLU A 218 -0.66 21.80 -12.78
C GLU A 218 -1.13 20.81 -13.85
N TRP A 219 -0.63 19.58 -13.84
CA TRP A 219 -1.01 18.54 -14.80
C TRP A 219 -2.39 17.97 -14.55
N VAL A 220 -2.90 18.12 -13.32
CA VAL A 220 -4.14 17.50 -12.86
C VAL A 220 -5.19 18.59 -12.64
N ASP A 221 -6.41 18.30 -13.07
CA ASP A 221 -7.57 19.10 -12.71
C ASP A 221 -8.08 18.65 -11.32
N PRO A 222 -8.03 19.52 -10.29
CA PRO A 222 -8.42 19.15 -8.94
C PRO A 222 -9.93 18.88 -8.79
N LEU A 223 -10.77 19.33 -9.72
CA LEU A 223 -12.22 19.06 -9.65
C LEU A 223 -12.56 17.65 -10.13
N THR A 224 -11.87 17.18 -11.17
CA THR A 224 -12.14 15.89 -11.80
C THR A 224 -11.16 14.81 -11.36
N ASN A 225 -10.06 15.16 -10.71
CA ASN A 225 -8.96 14.26 -10.35
C ASN A 225 -8.45 13.45 -11.56
N ARG A 226 -8.34 14.13 -12.70
CA ARG A 226 -7.86 13.59 -13.98
C ARG A 226 -6.82 14.53 -14.57
N PHE A 227 -5.98 14.01 -15.46
CA PHE A 227 -5.08 14.87 -16.21
C PHE A 227 -5.85 15.92 -17.01
N ARG A 228 -5.33 17.15 -17.03
CA ARG A 228 -5.84 18.20 -17.92
C ARG A 228 -5.68 17.78 -19.37
N SER A 229 -6.54 18.32 -20.24
CA SER A 229 -6.50 18.00 -21.67
C SER A 229 -5.14 18.27 -22.32
N SER A 230 -4.44 19.34 -21.93
CA SER A 230 -3.09 19.65 -22.43
C SER A 230 -2.07 18.56 -22.08
N THR A 231 -2.06 18.14 -20.81
CA THR A 231 -1.22 17.04 -20.34
C THR A 231 -1.57 15.74 -21.06
N PHE A 232 -2.86 15.44 -21.22
CA PHE A 232 -3.31 14.23 -21.90
C PHE A 232 -2.87 14.19 -23.37
N VAL A 233 -2.99 15.30 -24.10
CA VAL A 233 -2.52 15.42 -25.49
C VAL A 233 -1.01 15.20 -25.58
N SER A 234 -0.22 15.89 -24.75
CA SER A 234 1.24 15.73 -24.72
C SER A 234 1.68 14.28 -24.44
N LEU A 235 0.92 13.56 -23.60
CA LEU A 235 1.18 12.15 -23.31
C LEU A 235 0.71 11.18 -24.41
N ASN A 236 -0.12 11.60 -25.35
CA ASN A 236 -0.53 10.76 -26.49
C ASN A 236 0.27 11.08 -27.77
N ASP A 237 0.97 12.22 -27.78
CA ASP A 237 1.86 12.58 -28.87
C ASP A 237 3.04 11.61 -28.98
N SER A 238 3.53 11.45 -30.22
CA SER A 238 4.68 10.58 -30.49
C SER A 238 5.92 11.07 -29.73
N PRO A 239 6.78 10.19 -29.19
CA PRO A 239 8.05 10.60 -28.58
C PRO A 239 8.93 11.47 -29.50
N ALA A 240 8.76 11.35 -30.81
CA ALA A 240 9.48 12.15 -31.81
C ALA A 240 9.02 13.62 -31.89
N SER A 241 7.80 13.93 -31.42
CA SER A 241 7.28 15.31 -31.39
C SER A 241 7.55 16.02 -30.06
N SER A 242 7.96 15.30 -29.00
CA SER A 242 8.32 15.90 -27.72
C SER A 242 9.66 16.63 -27.82
N THR A 243 9.70 17.89 -27.40
CA THR A 243 10.97 18.63 -27.26
C THR A 243 11.73 18.08 -26.06
N VAL A 244 12.84 17.40 -26.32
CA VAL A 244 13.74 16.84 -25.29
C VAL A 244 14.85 17.84 -24.99
N TYR A 245 15.19 17.99 -23.72
CA TYR A 245 16.34 18.79 -23.32
C TYR A 245 17.68 18.22 -23.87
N PRO A 246 18.70 19.07 -24.09
CA PRO A 246 20.03 18.60 -24.51
C PRO A 246 20.74 17.81 -23.41
N SER A 247 21.79 17.07 -23.79
CA SER A 247 22.67 16.38 -22.85
C SER A 247 23.47 17.38 -21.99
N ILE A 248 23.78 17.00 -20.76
CA ILE A 248 24.69 17.75 -19.88
C ILE A 248 26.07 17.12 -20.03
N GLU A 249 27.06 17.90 -20.49
CA GLU A 249 28.43 17.43 -20.67
C GLU A 249 29.07 16.96 -19.36
N TYR A 250 30.03 16.04 -19.46
CA TYR A 250 30.81 15.63 -18.30
C TYR A 250 31.75 16.76 -17.85
N ASP A 251 31.92 16.91 -16.54
CA ASP A 251 32.87 17.88 -16.00
C ASP A 251 34.31 17.34 -16.11
N GLY A 252 35.22 18.11 -16.70
CA GLY A 252 36.64 17.76 -16.82
C GLY A 252 36.97 16.51 -17.67
N ILE A 253 36.01 15.93 -18.39
CA ILE A 253 36.19 14.68 -19.15
C ILE A 253 35.95 14.93 -20.65
N SER A 254 36.91 14.53 -21.49
CA SER A 254 36.87 14.77 -22.95
C SER A 254 35.94 13.82 -23.73
N ARG A 255 35.29 12.85 -23.07
CA ARG A 255 34.36 11.89 -23.71
C ARG A 255 33.07 12.62 -24.08
N ARG A 256 32.56 12.41 -25.29
CA ARG A 256 31.32 13.02 -25.74
C ARG A 256 30.11 12.29 -25.14
N LYS A 257 29.12 13.05 -24.66
CA LYS A 257 27.84 12.47 -24.24
C LYS A 257 26.96 12.01 -25.42
N PRO A 258 26.22 10.89 -25.27
CA PRO A 258 25.11 10.56 -26.17
C PRO A 258 24.07 11.69 -26.24
N PRO A 259 23.44 11.94 -27.40
CA PRO A 259 22.28 12.82 -27.48
C PRO A 259 21.10 12.20 -26.72
N ARG A 260 20.34 13.04 -25.99
CA ARG A 260 19.20 12.58 -25.23
C ARG A 260 18.05 12.10 -26.12
N GLN A 261 17.47 10.96 -25.74
CA GLN A 261 16.38 10.33 -26.47
C GLN A 261 15.35 9.71 -25.52
N ILE A 262 14.12 9.58 -25.99
CA ILE A 262 13.02 8.87 -25.31
C ILE A 262 12.60 7.72 -26.21
N ILE A 263 12.68 6.49 -25.71
CA ILE A 263 12.27 5.28 -26.42
C ILE A 263 11.18 4.60 -25.58
N PRO A 264 9.93 4.49 -26.08
CA PRO A 264 8.93 3.64 -25.45
C PRO A 264 9.38 2.18 -25.50
N ILE A 265 9.22 1.48 -24.39
CA ILE A 265 9.49 0.05 -24.29
C ILE A 265 8.23 -0.70 -23.85
N PRO A 266 8.11 -2.00 -24.15
CA PRO A 266 6.99 -2.83 -23.68
C PRO A 266 6.95 -2.95 -22.15
N LEU A 267 5.89 -3.58 -21.64
CA LEU A 267 5.81 -3.95 -20.22
C LEU A 267 6.96 -4.90 -19.86
N LEU A 268 7.58 -4.66 -18.72
CA LEU A 268 8.59 -5.54 -18.13
C LEU A 268 8.01 -6.19 -16.89
N VAL A 269 7.67 -7.47 -17.02
CA VAL A 269 7.03 -8.27 -15.97
C VAL A 269 7.80 -9.55 -15.75
N ARG A 270 7.71 -10.10 -14.54
CA ARG A 270 8.24 -11.44 -14.26
C ARG A 270 7.29 -12.48 -14.85
N SER A 271 7.85 -13.48 -15.52
CA SER A 271 7.05 -14.54 -16.11
C SER A 271 6.47 -15.46 -15.02
N PRO A 272 5.19 -15.85 -15.11
CA PRO A 272 4.69 -16.97 -14.34
C PRO A 272 5.41 -18.28 -14.71
N SER A 273 5.36 -19.23 -13.80
CA SER A 273 5.84 -20.59 -13.96
C SER A 273 5.19 -21.27 -15.17
N SER A 274 5.97 -21.94 -16.00
CA SER A 274 5.50 -22.59 -17.25
C SER A 274 4.32 -23.56 -17.06
N ARG A 275 4.21 -24.19 -15.89
CA ARG A 275 3.13 -25.16 -15.58
C ARG A 275 1.87 -24.52 -15.02
N ILE A 276 1.86 -23.23 -14.70
CA ILE A 276 0.75 -22.63 -13.93
C ILE A 276 -0.59 -22.70 -14.68
N HIS A 277 -0.55 -22.64 -16.00
CA HIS A 277 -1.74 -22.74 -16.86
C HIS A 277 -2.29 -24.17 -16.97
N THR A 278 -1.57 -25.18 -16.47
CA THR A 278 -2.06 -26.57 -16.43
C THR A 278 -2.92 -26.81 -15.19
N PRO A 279 -3.91 -27.72 -15.24
CA PRO A 279 -4.71 -28.08 -14.06
C PRO A 279 -3.86 -28.52 -12.87
N ALA A 280 -2.78 -29.27 -13.11
CA ALA A 280 -1.86 -29.72 -12.07
C ALA A 280 -1.06 -28.56 -11.44
N GLY A 281 -0.61 -27.60 -12.25
CA GLY A 281 0.11 -26.42 -11.75
C GLY A 281 -0.79 -25.51 -10.91
N ARG A 282 -2.01 -25.22 -11.40
CA ARG A 282 -3.03 -24.50 -10.64
C ARG A 282 -3.34 -25.19 -9.31
N SER A 283 -3.64 -26.49 -9.34
CA SER A 283 -3.99 -27.26 -8.13
C SER A 283 -2.86 -27.22 -7.10
N LYS A 284 -1.60 -27.35 -7.54
CA LYS A 284 -0.44 -27.28 -6.65
C LYS A 284 -0.29 -25.91 -5.97
N LEU A 285 -0.52 -24.81 -6.70
CA LEU A 285 -0.50 -23.46 -6.11
C LEU A 285 -1.64 -23.28 -5.09
N LEU A 286 -2.85 -23.71 -5.44
CA LEU A 286 -4.01 -23.57 -4.56
C LEU A 286 -3.88 -24.43 -3.30
N GLU A 287 -3.34 -25.64 -3.44
CA GLU A 287 -2.99 -26.52 -2.32
C GLU A 287 -1.96 -25.88 -1.38
N SER A 288 -0.92 -25.22 -1.90
CA SER A 288 0.09 -24.57 -1.06
C SER A 288 -0.45 -23.35 -0.29
N ILE A 289 -1.54 -22.74 -0.77
CA ILE A 289 -2.29 -21.68 -0.07
C ILE A 289 -3.25 -22.28 0.98
N GLY A 290 -3.61 -23.55 0.85
CA GLY A 290 -4.57 -24.24 1.72
C GLY A 290 -6.01 -24.24 1.21
N VAL A 291 -6.23 -23.95 -0.08
CA VAL A 291 -7.54 -24.04 -0.72
C VAL A 291 -7.91 -25.53 -0.89
N PRO A 292 -9.10 -25.98 -0.47
CA PRO A 292 -9.57 -27.35 -0.66
C PRO A 292 -9.64 -27.77 -2.12
N SER A 293 -9.32 -29.04 -2.41
CA SER A 293 -9.24 -29.58 -3.79
C SER A 293 -10.53 -29.46 -4.60
N HIS A 294 -11.70 -29.50 -3.96
CA HIS A 294 -12.99 -29.33 -4.65
C HIS A 294 -13.21 -27.91 -5.19
N LEU A 295 -12.42 -26.93 -4.76
CA LEU A 295 -12.44 -25.53 -5.23
C LEU A 295 -11.33 -25.23 -6.25
N HIS A 296 -10.59 -26.25 -6.72
CA HIS A 296 -9.47 -26.04 -7.65
C HIS A 296 -9.91 -25.89 -9.11
N ASP A 297 -11.11 -26.35 -9.46
CA ASP A 297 -11.62 -26.33 -10.82
C ASP A 297 -11.99 -24.90 -11.27
N PRO A 298 -11.31 -24.34 -12.29
CA PRO A 298 -11.56 -22.99 -12.78
C PRO A 298 -12.92 -22.82 -13.50
N THR A 299 -13.62 -23.91 -13.82
CA THR A 299 -14.95 -23.84 -14.46
C THR A 299 -16.07 -23.62 -13.45
N SER A 300 -15.86 -24.06 -12.21
CA SER A 300 -16.82 -23.95 -11.11
C SER A 300 -16.42 -22.90 -10.07
N THR A 301 -15.13 -22.63 -9.91
CA THR A 301 -14.59 -21.71 -8.88
C THR A 301 -13.80 -20.57 -9.50
N LYS A 302 -14.22 -19.34 -9.20
CA LYS A 302 -13.55 -18.08 -9.55
C LYS A 302 -12.74 -17.56 -8.37
N ILE A 303 -11.63 -16.90 -8.66
CA ILE A 303 -10.70 -16.41 -7.64
C ILE A 303 -10.63 -14.88 -7.69
N LEU A 304 -11.00 -14.25 -6.59
CA LEU A 304 -10.65 -12.87 -6.27
C LEU A 304 -9.29 -12.85 -5.56
N ILE A 305 -8.33 -12.10 -6.09
CA ILE A 305 -7.10 -11.78 -5.37
C ILE A 305 -7.31 -10.46 -4.64
N VAL A 306 -7.09 -10.42 -3.34
CA VAL A 306 -7.15 -9.18 -2.56
C VAL A 306 -5.73 -8.79 -2.18
N SER A 307 -5.26 -7.67 -2.73
CA SER A 307 -3.89 -7.19 -2.56
C SER A 307 -3.88 -5.69 -2.23
N PHE A 308 -4.36 -5.33 -1.04
CA PHE A 308 -3.93 -4.09 -0.38
C PHE A 308 -3.09 -4.45 0.83
N GLY A 309 -1.88 -3.89 0.94
CA GLY A 309 -1.01 -4.15 2.08
C GLY A 309 -1.70 -3.79 3.40
N GLY A 310 -1.51 -4.69 4.40
CA GLY A 310 -1.88 -4.63 5.83
C GLY A 310 -3.31 -4.25 6.19
N GLN A 311 -4.27 -4.67 5.38
CA GLN A 311 -5.68 -4.72 5.76
C GLN A 311 -5.89 -5.47 7.09
N VAL A 312 -6.72 -4.95 8.00
CA VAL A 312 -7.21 -5.69 9.19
C VAL A 312 -8.71 -5.97 9.05
N PHE A 313 -9.06 -7.06 8.41
CA PHE A 313 -10.45 -7.48 8.30
C PHE A 313 -11.05 -7.74 9.72
N ARG A 314 -12.11 -7.06 10.18
CA ARG A 314 -12.78 -7.34 11.47
C ARG A 314 -14.25 -7.63 11.29
N ARG A 315 -14.77 -8.76 11.78
CA ARG A 315 -16.22 -8.92 11.92
C ARG A 315 -16.76 -7.91 12.95
N PRO A 316 -17.96 -7.31 12.78
CA PRO A 316 -18.63 -6.58 13.83
C PRO A 316 -18.74 -7.47 15.06
N SER A 317 -18.32 -6.94 16.21
CA SER A 317 -18.51 -7.60 17.48
C SER A 317 -20.00 -7.91 17.70
N ARG A 318 -20.34 -9.16 18.01
CA ARG A 318 -21.65 -9.52 18.56
C ARG A 318 -21.82 -8.87 19.93
N SER A 319 -22.34 -7.66 19.98
CA SER A 319 -22.79 -7.04 21.22
C SER A 319 -24.18 -7.56 21.56
N GLY A 320 -24.24 -8.65 22.34
CA GLY A 320 -25.47 -9.08 23.03
C GLY A 320 -25.84 -10.55 22.85
N SER A 321 -25.07 -11.47 23.44
CA SER A 321 -25.64 -12.74 23.89
C SER A 321 -26.57 -12.48 25.08
N ALA A 322 -27.76 -11.95 24.82
CA ALA A 322 -28.85 -12.05 25.78
C ALA A 322 -29.31 -13.51 25.79
N THR A 323 -28.79 -14.28 26.74
CA THR A 323 -29.35 -15.57 27.17
C THR A 323 -30.87 -15.44 27.25
N PRO A 324 -31.69 -16.31 26.63
CA PRO A 324 -33.13 -16.21 26.75
C PRO A 324 -33.51 -16.57 28.18
N SER A 325 -33.81 -15.57 29.00
CA SER A 325 -34.43 -15.77 30.31
C SER A 325 -35.77 -16.48 30.09
N ARG A 326 -35.87 -17.70 30.65
CA ARG A 326 -37.07 -18.53 30.68
C ARG A 326 -38.29 -17.68 31.04
N ARG A 327 -39.31 -17.71 30.18
CA ARG A 327 -40.68 -17.32 30.54
C ARG A 327 -41.13 -18.20 31.70
N ALA A 328 -41.21 -17.62 32.91
CA ALA A 328 -41.93 -18.23 34.01
C ALA A 328 -43.41 -17.90 33.84
N SER A 329 -44.20 -18.94 33.59
CA SER A 329 -45.66 -18.92 33.61
C SER A 329 -46.15 -18.39 34.95
N ARG A 330 -47.15 -17.51 34.91
CA ARG A 330 -47.96 -17.14 36.06
C ARG A 330 -48.72 -18.38 36.52
N ASP A 331 -48.57 -18.74 37.79
CA ASP A 331 -49.62 -19.44 38.52
C ASP A 331 -49.77 -18.81 39.91
N LEU A 332 -51.02 -18.47 40.20
CA LEU A 332 -51.52 -18.02 41.48
C LEU A 332 -51.76 -19.23 42.38
N SER A 333 -51.26 -19.23 43.62
CA SER A 333 -52.07 -19.59 44.80
C SER A 333 -51.29 -19.52 46.11
N THR A 334 -51.96 -18.89 47.08
CA THR A 334 -52.04 -19.18 48.53
C THR A 334 -50.81 -19.05 49.45
N ALA A 335 -51.03 -18.21 50.46
CA ALA A 335 -50.31 -18.07 51.71
C ALA A 335 -50.33 -19.34 52.58
N GLN A 336 -49.27 -19.56 53.37
CA GLN A 336 -49.34 -19.70 54.85
C GLN A 336 -47.98 -20.05 55.48
N ASP A 337 -47.76 -19.43 56.64
CA ASP A 337 -47.10 -19.90 57.87
C ASP A 337 -45.57 -20.15 58.00
N GLN A 338 -45.02 -19.36 58.95
CA GLN A 338 -44.27 -19.74 60.16
C GLN A 338 -42.81 -20.26 60.13
N LEU A 339 -41.96 -19.44 60.76
CA LEU A 339 -41.16 -19.70 61.99
C LEU A 339 -40.01 -20.73 61.95
N GLY A 340 -38.81 -20.26 62.35
CA GLY A 340 -37.97 -20.99 63.31
C GLY A 340 -36.48 -21.19 62.99
N HIS A 341 -35.64 -20.69 63.92
CA HIS A 341 -34.36 -21.23 64.43
C HIS A 341 -33.16 -21.42 63.47
N LEU A 342 -32.03 -20.71 63.65
CA LEU A 342 -30.94 -20.84 64.66
C LEU A 342 -29.88 -21.92 64.36
N THR A 343 -28.63 -21.47 64.52
CA THR A 343 -27.39 -22.15 64.99
C THR A 343 -26.46 -22.95 64.06
N SER A 344 -25.22 -22.41 64.01
CA SER A 344 -23.91 -23.03 64.31
C SER A 344 -23.22 -24.01 63.35
N HIS A 345 -21.96 -23.70 63.01
CA HIS A 345 -20.70 -24.48 63.21
C HIS A 345 -19.60 -23.76 62.37
N VAL A 346 -18.45 -23.24 62.83
CA VAL A 346 -17.38 -23.61 63.79
C VAL A 346 -16.42 -24.70 63.27
N PHE A 347 -15.20 -24.24 62.91
CA PHE A 347 -13.84 -24.85 62.95
C PHE A 347 -13.31 -25.86 61.91
N ASN A 348 -12.21 -25.48 61.24
CA ASN A 348 -10.81 -26.01 61.32
C ASN A 348 -10.04 -25.46 60.09
N ARG A 349 -8.91 -24.73 60.12
CA ARG A 349 -7.62 -24.70 60.84
C ARG A 349 -6.59 -25.76 60.41
N LEU A 350 -5.37 -25.23 60.19
CA LEU A 350 -4.01 -25.82 60.07
C LEU A 350 -3.45 -25.83 58.62
N SER A 351 -2.52 -24.95 58.22
CA SER A 351 -1.14 -24.65 58.69
C SER A 351 -0.10 -25.66 58.22
N LEU A 352 0.93 -25.20 57.50
CA LEU A 352 2.33 -25.58 57.75
C LEU A 352 3.31 -24.54 57.18
N GLU A 353 4.30 -24.18 58.00
CA GLU A 353 5.36 -23.19 57.83
C GLU A 353 6.67 -23.79 57.26
N GLY A 354 7.59 -22.90 56.87
CA GLY A 354 9.05 -23.09 56.82
C GLY A 354 9.70 -21.91 56.07
N ALA A 355 10.20 -20.86 56.73
CA ALA A 355 11.55 -20.67 57.31
C ALA A 355 12.66 -20.63 56.21
N ASN A 356 13.69 -19.77 56.20
CA ASN A 356 14.18 -18.72 57.10
C ASN A 356 15.34 -17.94 56.40
N ALA A 357 15.62 -16.72 56.88
CA ALA A 357 16.93 -16.01 56.90
C ALA A 357 17.54 -15.52 55.55
N SER A 358 18.25 -14.38 55.41
CA SER A 358 19.15 -13.59 56.28
C SER A 358 19.49 -12.23 55.60
N LEU A 359 19.30 -11.06 56.23
CA LEU A 359 20.26 -10.15 56.92
C LEU A 359 21.05 -9.11 56.08
N GLY A 360 20.94 -7.83 56.51
CA GLY A 360 21.90 -6.69 56.30
C GLY A 360 21.24 -5.38 55.83
N ARG A 361 20.76 -4.41 56.66
CA ARG A 361 21.47 -3.31 57.42
C ARG A 361 22.46 -2.49 56.54
N LEU A 362 22.55 -1.15 56.45
CA LEU A 362 22.09 0.10 57.15
C LEU A 362 22.42 1.34 56.21
N PRO A 363 22.56 2.64 56.61
CA PRO A 363 21.53 3.70 56.58
C PRO A 363 21.98 5.11 56.04
N CYS A 364 21.10 6.14 56.17
CA CYS A 364 21.39 7.60 56.24
C CYS A 364 21.95 8.32 54.98
N SER A 365 21.69 9.60 54.67
CA SER A 365 21.31 10.79 55.46
C SER A 365 20.81 11.95 54.58
N ASP A 366 19.82 12.70 55.10
CA ASP A 366 19.67 14.17 55.17
C ASP A 366 20.14 15.12 54.04
N ARG A 367 19.21 15.95 53.56
CA ARG A 367 19.21 17.40 53.88
C ARG A 367 17.87 18.10 53.59
N SER A 368 17.44 18.83 54.63
CA SER A 368 16.46 19.93 54.74
C SER A 368 16.54 20.98 53.62
N THR A 369 15.49 21.73 53.24
CA THR A 369 14.83 22.78 54.05
C THR A 369 13.45 23.24 53.51
N SER A 370 12.54 23.53 54.46
CA SER A 370 11.36 24.45 54.51
C SER A 370 11.10 25.39 53.31
N SER A 371 9.86 25.70 52.89
CA SER A 371 8.77 26.34 53.67
C SER A 371 7.41 26.39 52.92
N PHE A 372 6.30 26.18 53.64
CA PHE A 372 4.88 26.48 53.30
C PHE A 372 4.56 28.00 53.43
N PRO A 373 3.35 28.58 53.13
CA PRO A 373 2.01 27.95 53.15
C PRO A 373 0.86 28.49 52.22
N HIS A 374 -0.32 27.83 52.36
CA HIS A 374 -1.72 28.29 52.18
C HIS A 374 -2.31 28.41 50.75
N LEU A 375 -3.60 28.10 50.44
CA LEU A 375 -4.86 28.08 51.23
C LEU A 375 -5.95 27.19 50.56
N LYS A 376 -7.06 27.00 51.31
CA LYS A 376 -8.11 25.96 51.23
C LYS A 376 -9.28 26.24 50.27
N ILE A 377 -9.91 25.13 49.85
CA ILE A 377 -11.21 24.96 49.17
C ILE A 377 -12.38 25.12 50.18
N PRO A 378 -13.60 25.43 49.70
CA PRO A 378 -14.76 24.65 50.17
C PRO A 378 -15.73 24.21 49.05
N ALA A 379 -16.36 23.06 49.31
CA ALA A 379 -17.38 22.40 48.52
C ALA A 379 -18.81 22.89 48.85
N ALA A 380 -19.79 22.68 47.96
CA ALA A 380 -20.83 21.64 48.14
C ALA A 380 -22.15 21.84 47.34
N LEU A 381 -22.78 20.68 47.04
CA LEU A 381 -24.22 20.33 47.04
C LEU A 381 -25.13 20.59 45.81
N GLY A 382 -25.79 19.51 45.33
CA GLY A 382 -27.22 19.51 44.95
C GLY A 382 -27.60 18.89 43.58
N SER A 383 -28.19 17.68 43.60
CA SER A 383 -29.00 17.06 42.50
C SER A 383 -30.46 17.57 42.52
N PRO A 384 -31.25 17.57 41.41
CA PRO A 384 -32.10 16.39 41.10
C PRO A 384 -32.60 16.19 39.61
N GLN A 385 -32.89 14.92 39.30
CA GLN A 385 -34.04 14.34 38.53
C GLN A 385 -34.33 14.63 37.03
N ASP A 386 -34.55 13.49 36.33
CA ASP A 386 -35.07 13.24 34.96
C ASP A 386 -36.54 13.68 34.72
N PRO A 387 -36.94 13.87 33.45
CA PRO A 387 -37.71 12.82 32.75
C PRO A 387 -37.25 12.58 31.30
N GLY A 388 -37.27 11.31 30.90
CA GLY A 388 -36.75 10.83 29.61
C GLY A 388 -37.69 10.99 28.41
N PHE A 389 -37.09 10.88 27.22
CA PHE A 389 -37.72 10.45 25.98
C PHE A 389 -36.73 9.61 25.16
N ALA A 390 -37.17 8.43 24.76
CA ALA A 390 -36.43 7.50 23.93
C ALA A 390 -36.72 7.79 22.44
N MET A 391 -35.66 7.90 21.63
CA MET A 391 -35.70 7.59 20.20
C MET A 391 -34.40 6.88 19.81
N ALA A 392 -34.54 5.70 19.21
CA ALA A 392 -33.44 4.89 18.70
C ALA A 392 -33.13 5.26 17.25
N PRO A 393 -31.85 5.34 16.83
CA PRO A 393 -31.49 5.22 15.44
C PRO A 393 -31.03 3.79 15.11
N THR A 394 -31.58 3.26 14.02
CA THR A 394 -31.24 2.01 13.36
C THR A 394 -29.82 2.09 12.76
N ARG A 395 -28.91 1.19 13.16
CA ARG A 395 -27.65 0.90 12.44
C ARG A 395 -27.75 -0.49 11.81
N LEU A 396 -27.62 -0.57 10.48
CA LEU A 396 -27.53 -1.81 9.71
C LEU A 396 -26.09 -2.32 9.71
N ALA A 397 -25.67 -2.97 10.79
CA ALA A 397 -24.50 -3.84 10.78
C ALA A 397 -24.99 -5.29 10.71
N THR A 398 -24.78 -5.98 9.59
CA THR A 398 -25.09 -7.41 9.47
C THR A 398 -24.01 -8.25 10.14
N ALA A 399 -24.33 -9.48 10.55
CA ALA A 399 -23.38 -10.39 11.19
C ALA A 399 -22.19 -10.81 10.29
N SER A 400 -22.22 -10.44 9.01
CA SER A 400 -21.20 -10.73 7.98
C SER A 400 -20.43 -9.50 7.53
N HIS A 401 -20.75 -8.30 8.05
CA HIS A 401 -19.98 -7.10 7.73
C HIS A 401 -18.53 -7.32 8.17
N LEU A 402 -17.60 -6.65 7.54
CA LEU A 402 -16.20 -6.82 7.88
C LEU A 402 -15.45 -5.52 7.64
N TRP A 403 -14.92 -4.94 8.71
CA TRP A 403 -14.20 -3.67 8.69
C TRP A 403 -12.79 -3.88 8.16
N VAL A 404 -12.30 -3.02 7.26
CA VAL A 404 -10.96 -3.14 6.68
C VAL A 404 -10.21 -1.81 6.84
N PRO A 405 -9.48 -1.57 7.94
CA PRO A 405 -8.62 -0.40 8.09
C PRO A 405 -7.30 -0.60 7.36
N GLY A 406 -6.77 0.51 6.85
CA GLY A 406 -5.45 0.59 6.24
C GLY A 406 -4.31 0.21 7.20
N ALA A 407 -3.32 -0.47 6.66
CA ALA A 407 -2.15 -1.01 7.35
C ALA A 407 -1.25 -0.03 8.09
N PRO A 408 -0.47 -0.52 9.09
CA PRO A 408 0.68 0.21 9.57
C PRO A 408 1.79 0.33 8.50
N PRO A 409 2.58 1.41 8.55
CA PRO A 409 3.57 1.77 7.53
C PRO A 409 4.70 0.75 7.42
N ALA A 410 5.27 0.64 6.21
CA ALA A 410 6.61 0.10 6.01
C ALA A 410 7.64 1.05 6.65
N ALA A 411 7.81 0.96 7.97
CA ALA A 411 8.82 1.72 8.69
C ALA A 411 10.20 1.07 8.50
N LYS A 412 11.16 1.83 7.95
CA LYS A 412 12.58 1.59 8.21
C LYS A 412 12.81 1.90 9.69
N THR A 413 13.13 0.89 10.49
CA THR A 413 13.51 1.09 11.90
C THR A 413 14.81 1.88 11.96
N LEU A 414 14.75 3.10 12.49
CA LEU A 414 15.92 3.83 12.95
C LEU A 414 16.43 3.12 14.22
N THR A 415 17.57 2.44 14.12
CA THR A 415 18.25 1.87 15.28
C THR A 415 19.06 2.92 16.02
N SER A 416 18.85 3.07 17.32
CA SER A 416 19.81 3.63 18.30
C SER A 416 19.51 3.05 19.71
N PRO A 417 20.49 2.95 20.64
CA PRO A 417 20.60 1.79 21.54
C PRO A 417 20.05 1.95 22.98
N THR A 418 19.64 0.80 23.54
CA THR A 418 19.65 0.34 24.97
C THR A 418 18.70 0.90 26.07
N SER A 419 17.70 0.05 26.41
CA SER A 419 17.34 -0.51 27.75
C SER A 419 16.58 0.36 28.81
N PRO A 420 15.94 -0.24 29.87
CA PRO A 420 14.51 -0.62 29.88
C PRO A 420 13.71 -0.13 31.12
N ALA A 421 12.37 -0.13 31.10
CA ALA A 421 11.48 -0.67 32.15
C ALA A 421 10.04 -0.10 32.20
N ARG A 422 9.12 -1.06 32.41
CA ARG A 422 7.95 -1.11 33.31
C ARG A 422 6.62 -0.39 33.00
N ALA A 423 5.60 -1.24 33.10
CA ALA A 423 4.16 -1.04 33.01
C ALA A 423 3.55 -0.23 34.18
N GLY A 424 2.37 0.36 33.92
CA GLY A 424 1.47 0.86 34.96
C GLY A 424 0.20 1.54 34.45
N ILE A 425 -0.90 0.78 34.41
CA ILE A 425 -2.26 1.11 34.95
C ILE A 425 -3.06 2.29 34.33
N ALA A 426 -4.22 1.96 33.73
CA ALA A 426 -5.35 2.85 33.40
C ALA A 426 -6.11 3.36 34.66
N PRO A 427 -6.85 4.49 34.62
CA PRO A 427 -8.31 4.44 34.32
C PRO A 427 -8.90 5.75 33.66
N ALA A 428 -9.89 5.68 32.77
CA ALA A 428 -11.36 5.83 32.94
C ALA A 428 -11.96 7.26 32.74
N PHE A 429 -13.13 7.25 32.08
CA PHE A 429 -13.96 8.30 31.47
C PHE A 429 -14.62 9.33 32.43
N GLN A 430 -14.94 10.55 31.90
CA GLN A 430 -16.27 11.19 32.05
C GLN A 430 -16.42 12.49 31.22
N THR A 431 -17.64 12.74 30.74
CA THR A 431 -18.00 13.74 29.70
C THR A 431 -19.13 14.71 30.11
N ILE A 432 -18.90 16.03 29.94
CA ILE A 432 -19.74 17.10 29.30
C ILE A 432 -21.03 17.59 30.06
N PRO A 433 -21.87 18.60 29.64
CA PRO A 433 -21.84 20.08 29.31
C PRO A 433 -22.89 20.90 30.17
N PRO A 434 -23.86 21.75 29.70
CA PRO A 434 -23.98 22.86 28.69
C PRO A 434 -24.71 24.13 29.25
N THR A 435 -25.00 25.15 28.42
CA THR A 435 -26.29 25.91 28.41
C THR A 435 -26.46 26.76 27.10
N PRO A 436 -27.66 27.27 26.73
CA PRO A 436 -28.30 27.18 25.40
C PRO A 436 -28.51 28.60 24.77
N ASP A 437 -29.31 28.96 23.75
CA ASP A 437 -30.63 28.48 23.27
C ASP A 437 -31.03 29.21 21.95
N GLN A 438 -32.06 28.66 21.26
CA GLN A 438 -33.00 29.30 20.27
C GLN A 438 -32.52 29.58 18.82
N SER A 439 -33.28 29.39 17.73
CA SER A 439 -34.69 29.01 17.49
C SER A 439 -34.93 28.70 15.98
N ASP A 440 -35.84 27.75 15.71
CA ASP A 440 -36.73 27.49 14.55
C ASP A 440 -36.52 28.16 13.17
N SER A 441 -36.60 27.35 12.09
CA SER A 441 -37.74 27.40 11.15
C SER A 441 -37.72 26.28 10.08
N THR A 442 -38.90 25.71 9.86
CA THR A 442 -39.38 24.67 8.93
C THR A 442 -39.21 24.95 7.43
N PHE A 443 -39.05 23.90 6.59
CA PHE A 443 -39.67 23.84 5.24
C PHE A 443 -39.92 22.39 4.75
N ASN A 444 -41.15 22.19 4.26
CA ASN A 444 -41.77 20.95 3.74
C ASN A 444 -41.26 20.53 2.35
N GLN A 445 -41.22 19.21 2.08
CA GLN A 445 -41.25 18.60 0.73
C GLN A 445 -42.18 17.36 0.73
N PRO A 446 -42.83 17.03 -0.41
CA PRO A 446 -44.11 16.31 -0.43
C PRO A 446 -43.98 14.77 -0.54
N HIS A 447 -44.98 14.09 0.02
CA HIS A 447 -45.25 12.66 -0.09
C HIS A 447 -45.64 12.24 -1.53
N PHE A 448 -45.09 11.12 -2.01
CA PHE A 448 -45.72 10.29 -3.04
C PHE A 448 -45.89 8.86 -2.55
N ALA A 449 -47.04 8.29 -2.91
CA ALA A 449 -47.68 7.15 -2.27
C ALA A 449 -47.11 5.80 -2.70
N PHE A 450 -47.16 4.88 -1.74
CA PHE A 450 -46.80 3.48 -1.76
C PHE A 450 -47.89 2.69 -2.49
N ASP A 451 -47.53 1.93 -3.53
CA ASP A 451 -48.39 0.86 -4.09
C ASP A 451 -47.60 -0.45 -3.96
N GLY A 452 -48.11 -1.32 -3.08
CA GLY A 452 -47.42 -2.52 -2.62
C GLY A 452 -47.47 -3.67 -3.61
N ASN A 453 -46.33 -4.30 -3.82
CA ASN A 453 -46.21 -5.66 -4.34
C ASN A 453 -45.39 -6.47 -3.32
N PRO A 454 -45.86 -7.62 -2.78
CA PRO A 454 -45.26 -8.21 -1.58
C PRO A 454 -44.08 -9.17 -1.82
N ASP A 455 -43.41 -9.14 -2.98
CA ASP A 455 -42.33 -10.09 -3.33
C ASP A 455 -41.08 -9.45 -3.98
N GLY A 456 -40.74 -8.20 -3.63
CA GLY A 456 -39.52 -7.59 -4.13
C GLY A 456 -39.03 -6.51 -3.20
N ASP A 457 -38.15 -6.87 -2.26
CA ASP A 457 -37.21 -6.00 -1.53
C ASP A 457 -36.20 -6.89 -0.79
N ILE A 458 -35.34 -7.60 -1.53
CA ILE A 458 -33.99 -7.89 -1.01
C ILE A 458 -33.16 -6.69 -1.46
N GLU A 459 -33.29 -5.58 -0.74
CA GLU A 459 -32.43 -4.40 -0.94
C GLU A 459 -30.95 -4.82 -0.85
N ASP A 460 -30.13 -4.24 -1.74
CA ASP A 460 -28.70 -4.45 -1.92
C ASP A 460 -27.91 -4.36 -0.60
N LEU A 461 -27.84 -5.46 0.14
CA LEU A 461 -26.94 -5.56 1.28
C LEU A 461 -25.49 -5.60 0.77
N PRO A 462 -24.54 -4.90 1.44
CA PRO A 462 -23.13 -4.96 1.11
C PRO A 462 -22.62 -6.40 1.06
N ARG A 463 -22.02 -6.79 -0.07
CA ARG A 463 -21.48 -8.13 -0.29
C ARG A 463 -20.02 -8.06 -0.72
N LEU A 464 -19.17 -8.85 -0.06
CA LEU A 464 -17.75 -8.97 -0.40
C LEU A 464 -17.50 -9.77 -1.67
N LEU A 465 -18.31 -10.81 -1.92
CA LEU A 465 -18.19 -11.69 -3.07
C LEU A 465 -19.52 -11.74 -3.84
N PRO A 466 -19.50 -11.84 -5.19
CA PRO A 466 -20.72 -11.88 -6.00
C PRO A 466 -21.68 -13.02 -5.64
N ASP A 467 -21.15 -14.24 -5.50
CA ASP A 467 -21.89 -15.46 -5.17
C ASP A 467 -20.96 -16.58 -4.65
N ALA A 468 -21.52 -17.75 -4.35
CA ALA A 468 -20.79 -18.90 -3.79
C ALA A 468 -19.78 -19.57 -4.75
N SER A 469 -19.75 -19.18 -6.03
CA SER A 469 -18.73 -19.64 -6.98
C SER A 469 -17.40 -18.89 -6.83
N TRP A 470 -17.33 -17.88 -5.97
CA TRP A 470 -16.13 -17.10 -5.72
C TRP A 470 -15.43 -17.52 -4.43
N ILE A 471 -14.10 -17.51 -4.48
CA ILE A 471 -13.23 -17.50 -3.30
C ILE A 471 -12.33 -16.26 -3.34
N ALA A 472 -11.86 -15.83 -2.18
CA ALA A 472 -10.91 -14.74 -2.04
C ALA A 472 -9.56 -15.24 -1.52
N ILE A 473 -8.47 -14.77 -2.13
CA ILE A 473 -7.09 -15.01 -1.67
C ILE A 473 -6.49 -13.66 -1.26
N VAL A 474 -6.31 -13.48 0.05
CA VAL A 474 -5.78 -12.26 0.67
C VAL A 474 -4.26 -12.32 0.73
N CYS A 475 -3.61 -11.28 0.21
CA CYS A 475 -2.16 -11.15 0.13
C CYS A 475 -1.64 -10.13 1.14
N GLY A 476 -0.40 -10.30 1.61
CA GLY A 476 0.31 -9.26 2.37
C GLY A 476 -0.08 -9.13 3.86
N VAL A 477 -0.73 -10.15 4.43
CA VAL A 477 -1.03 -10.27 5.86
C VAL A 477 -0.36 -11.52 6.45
N SER A 478 0.22 -11.45 7.65
CA SER A 478 0.66 -12.68 8.36
C SER A 478 -0.52 -13.41 8.98
N LYS A 479 -0.47 -14.75 9.01
CA LYS A 479 -1.37 -15.57 9.83
C LYS A 479 -1.33 -15.15 11.31
N GLU A 480 -0.18 -14.70 11.81
CA GLU A 480 0.01 -14.23 13.18
C GLU A 480 -0.59 -12.85 13.45
N GLN A 481 -0.50 -11.90 12.49
CA GLN A 481 -1.19 -10.60 12.58
C GLN A 481 -2.70 -10.76 12.60
N TRP A 482 -3.20 -11.85 12.03
CA TRP A 482 -4.61 -12.20 12.01
C TRP A 482 -5.04 -12.95 13.27
N ASN A 483 -4.29 -14.00 13.65
CA ASN A 483 -4.60 -14.84 14.81
C ASN A 483 -4.35 -14.15 16.17
N ALA A 484 -3.74 -12.96 16.18
CA ALA A 484 -3.52 -12.17 17.39
C ALA A 484 -4.79 -11.48 17.92
N GLU A 485 -5.86 -11.38 17.12
CA GLU A 485 -7.20 -10.97 17.58
C GLU A 485 -8.03 -12.25 17.80
N GLU A 486 -8.13 -12.72 19.06
CA GLU A 486 -8.64 -14.05 19.48
C GLU A 486 -10.08 -14.44 19.08
N ASP A 487 -10.79 -13.68 18.22
CA ASP A 487 -12.22 -13.88 17.94
C ASP A 487 -12.68 -13.64 16.48
N SER A 488 -11.79 -13.57 15.48
CA SER A 488 -12.18 -13.38 14.07
C SER A 488 -11.67 -14.47 13.12
N ASP A 489 -12.44 -15.54 12.96
CA ASP A 489 -12.25 -16.46 11.83
C ASP A 489 -12.45 -15.73 10.49
N LEU A 490 -11.66 -16.11 9.47
CA LEU A 490 -11.87 -15.64 8.10
C LEU A 490 -13.31 -15.94 7.66
N PRO A 491 -13.95 -15.06 6.86
CA PRO A 491 -15.23 -15.40 6.24
C PRO A 491 -15.09 -16.68 5.40
N ASP A 492 -16.18 -17.44 5.29
CA ASP A 492 -16.18 -18.63 4.43
C ASP A 492 -15.79 -18.25 3.00
N GLY A 493 -14.92 -19.06 2.38
CA GLY A 493 -14.37 -18.78 1.05
C GLY A 493 -13.16 -17.84 1.00
N PHE A 494 -12.66 -17.36 2.15
CA PHE A 494 -11.43 -16.54 2.22
C PHE A 494 -10.22 -17.36 2.66
N PHE A 495 -9.09 -17.13 1.98
CA PHE A 495 -7.82 -17.78 2.22
C PHE A 495 -6.69 -16.74 2.28
N VAL A 496 -5.62 -17.04 3.00
CA VAL A 496 -4.46 -16.14 3.13
C VAL A 496 -3.28 -16.73 2.37
N ALA A 497 -2.76 -15.99 1.40
CA ALA A 497 -1.58 -16.39 0.67
C ALA A 497 -0.33 -16.33 1.57
N PRO A 498 0.60 -17.30 1.45
CA PRO A 498 1.91 -17.21 2.08
C PRO A 498 2.66 -15.93 1.69
N ARG A 499 3.52 -15.42 2.57
CA ARG A 499 4.30 -14.18 2.32
C ARG A 499 5.23 -14.29 1.11
N ASP A 500 5.68 -15.51 0.80
CA ASP A 500 6.56 -15.87 -0.29
C ASP A 500 5.81 -16.42 -1.52
N VAL A 501 4.49 -16.25 -1.57
CA VAL A 501 3.71 -16.60 -2.76
C VAL A 501 4.26 -15.89 -3.99
N TYR A 502 4.48 -16.64 -5.06
CA TYR A 502 4.93 -16.05 -6.31
C TYR A 502 3.76 -15.36 -7.02
N MET A 503 3.66 -14.04 -6.84
CA MET A 503 2.55 -13.22 -7.34
C MET A 503 2.22 -13.41 -8.83
N PRO A 504 3.19 -13.56 -9.77
CA PRO A 504 2.87 -13.81 -11.17
C PRO A 504 2.03 -15.07 -11.37
N ASP A 505 2.30 -16.14 -10.61
CA ASP A 505 1.49 -17.37 -10.66
C ASP A 505 0.09 -17.16 -10.09
N LEU A 506 0.00 -16.44 -8.96
CA LEU A 506 -1.29 -16.11 -8.35
C LEU A 506 -2.14 -15.28 -9.31
N THR A 507 -1.59 -14.23 -9.90
CA THR A 507 -2.24 -13.38 -10.90
C THR A 507 -2.63 -14.19 -12.15
N ALA A 508 -1.80 -15.14 -12.59
CA ALA A 508 -2.14 -16.03 -13.70
C ALA A 508 -3.39 -16.88 -13.42
N VAL A 509 -3.56 -17.37 -12.19
CA VAL A 509 -4.74 -18.18 -11.79
C VAL A 509 -5.95 -17.36 -11.33
N GLY A 510 -5.76 -16.11 -10.91
CA GLY A 510 -6.83 -15.21 -10.48
C GLY A 510 -7.78 -14.81 -11.61
N ASP A 511 -9.04 -14.53 -11.27
CA ASP A 511 -10.08 -14.09 -12.20
C ASP A 511 -10.34 -12.59 -12.09
N VAL A 512 -10.20 -12.00 -10.90
CA VAL A 512 -10.21 -10.55 -10.64
C VAL A 512 -9.17 -10.25 -9.58
N LEU A 513 -8.50 -9.10 -9.67
CA LEU A 513 -7.68 -8.57 -8.58
C LEU A 513 -8.31 -7.30 -8.01
N LEU A 514 -8.48 -7.23 -6.69
CA LEU A 514 -8.87 -6.05 -5.93
C LEU A 514 -7.64 -5.48 -5.22
N GLY A 515 -7.22 -4.27 -5.58
CA GLY A 515 -5.94 -3.72 -5.13
C GLY A 515 -5.79 -2.20 -5.25
N LYS A 516 -4.66 -1.69 -4.78
CA LYS A 516 -4.20 -0.34 -5.11
C LYS A 516 -3.43 -0.35 -6.43
N LEU A 517 -3.43 0.76 -7.14
CA LEU A 517 -2.69 0.89 -8.40
C LEU A 517 -1.17 1.04 -8.17
N GLY A 518 -0.48 -0.09 -8.01
CA GLY A 518 0.97 -0.16 -8.02
C GLY A 518 1.47 -0.71 -9.36
N TYR A 519 2.56 -0.15 -9.91
CA TYR A 519 3.09 -0.56 -11.21
C TYR A 519 3.29 -2.09 -11.31
N GLY A 520 3.89 -2.71 -10.29
CA GLY A 520 4.14 -4.16 -10.30
C GLY A 520 2.85 -4.98 -10.44
N THR A 521 1.83 -4.69 -9.64
CA THR A 521 0.55 -5.40 -9.69
C THR A 521 -0.21 -5.09 -10.99
N VAL A 522 -0.25 -3.82 -11.40
CA VAL A 522 -0.93 -3.41 -12.65
C VAL A 522 -0.30 -4.09 -13.87
N SER A 523 1.03 -4.06 -13.99
CA SER A 523 1.74 -4.68 -15.11
C SER A 523 1.55 -6.20 -15.15
N GLU A 524 1.62 -6.89 -14.01
CA GLU A 524 1.33 -8.33 -13.92
C GLU A 524 -0.13 -8.65 -14.28
N CYS A 525 -1.10 -7.81 -13.87
CA CYS A 525 -2.50 -7.96 -14.23
C CYS A 525 -2.75 -7.78 -15.73
N VAL A 526 -2.19 -6.72 -16.33
CA VAL A 526 -2.29 -6.46 -17.77
C VAL A 526 -1.70 -7.62 -18.54
N ASP A 527 -0.50 -8.09 -18.19
CA ASP A 527 0.09 -9.24 -18.87
C ASP A 527 -0.78 -10.49 -18.71
N ALA A 528 -1.22 -10.81 -17.50
CA ALA A 528 -2.02 -12.01 -17.23
C ALA A 528 -3.48 -11.90 -17.71
N CYS A 529 -3.88 -10.80 -18.34
CA CYS A 529 -5.26 -10.45 -18.70
C CYS A 529 -6.22 -10.58 -17.52
N THR A 530 -5.77 -10.21 -16.32
CA THR A 530 -6.58 -10.27 -15.09
C THR A 530 -7.21 -8.91 -14.87
N PRO A 531 -8.54 -8.79 -14.94
CA PRO A 531 -9.23 -7.53 -14.67
C PRO A 531 -8.98 -7.06 -13.23
N PHE A 532 -8.99 -5.75 -13.05
CA PHE A 532 -8.50 -5.07 -11.86
C PHE A 532 -9.57 -4.14 -11.31
N VAL A 533 -10.06 -4.43 -10.10
CA VAL A 533 -10.85 -3.50 -9.28
C VAL A 533 -9.89 -2.68 -8.42
N TYR A 534 -9.91 -1.36 -8.55
CA TYR A 534 -9.00 -0.49 -7.81
C TYR A 534 -9.72 0.54 -6.96
N VAL A 535 -9.13 0.86 -5.82
CA VAL A 535 -9.56 2.00 -4.99
C VAL A 535 -8.65 3.19 -5.30
N SER A 536 -9.28 4.30 -5.68
CA SER A 536 -8.62 5.55 -6.08
C SER A 536 -7.73 6.11 -4.97
N ARG A 537 -6.55 6.61 -5.32
CA ARG A 537 -5.68 7.35 -4.40
C ARG A 537 -5.27 8.69 -5.02
N PRO A 538 -6.09 9.73 -4.85
CA PRO A 538 -5.90 11.03 -5.52
C PRO A 538 -4.56 11.72 -5.26
N LEU A 539 -3.87 11.40 -4.15
CA LEU A 539 -2.58 12.00 -3.80
C LEU A 539 -1.36 11.34 -4.47
N PHE A 540 -1.59 10.28 -5.26
CA PHE A 540 -0.54 9.51 -5.94
C PHE A 540 -0.58 9.84 -7.42
N ILE A 541 0.21 10.81 -7.85
CA ILE A 541 0.18 11.30 -9.24
C ILE A 541 0.47 10.19 -10.27
N GLU A 542 1.31 9.22 -9.93
CA GLU A 542 1.63 8.08 -10.78
C GLU A 542 0.40 7.22 -11.09
N GLU A 543 -0.63 7.27 -10.23
CA GLU A 543 -1.88 6.56 -10.42
C GLU A 543 -2.58 6.98 -11.72
N HIS A 544 -2.51 8.25 -12.11
CA HIS A 544 -3.14 8.71 -13.34
C HIS A 544 -2.55 8.04 -14.59
N GLY A 545 -1.24 7.76 -14.59
CA GLY A 545 -0.59 7.01 -15.66
C GLY A 545 -1.04 5.55 -15.69
N LEU A 546 -1.10 4.90 -14.52
CA LEU A 546 -1.54 3.51 -14.39
C LEU A 546 -3.03 3.33 -14.71
N ARG A 547 -3.87 4.30 -14.35
CA ARG A 547 -5.29 4.31 -14.66
C ARG A 547 -5.50 4.36 -16.17
N ARG A 548 -4.79 5.25 -16.87
CA ARG A 548 -4.80 5.28 -18.34
C ARG A 548 -4.40 3.95 -18.94
N LEU A 549 -3.36 3.30 -18.43
CA LEU A 549 -2.96 1.96 -18.89
C LEU A 549 -4.08 0.92 -18.71
N LEU A 550 -4.77 0.92 -17.57
CA LEU A 550 -5.90 0.01 -17.35
C LEU A 550 -7.12 0.33 -18.22
N ASP A 551 -7.37 1.63 -18.47
CA ASP A 551 -8.44 2.10 -19.34
C ASP A 551 -8.18 1.69 -20.81
N ASP A 552 -6.94 1.86 -21.29
CA ASP A 552 -6.51 1.48 -22.64
C ASP A 552 -6.60 -0.05 -22.87
N GLU A 553 -6.30 -0.84 -21.84
CA GLU A 553 -6.38 -2.30 -21.87
C GLU A 553 -7.80 -2.83 -21.59
N GLY A 554 -8.74 -1.96 -21.19
CA GLY A 554 -10.14 -2.30 -20.94
C GLY A 554 -10.37 -3.22 -19.73
N VAL A 555 -9.48 -3.15 -18.73
CA VAL A 555 -9.44 -4.10 -17.60
C VAL A 555 -9.62 -3.44 -16.23
N GLY A 556 -9.72 -2.10 -16.15
CA GLY A 556 -9.87 -1.38 -14.89
C GLY A 556 -11.32 -1.09 -14.51
N VAL A 557 -11.68 -1.32 -13.24
CA VAL A 557 -12.94 -0.88 -12.62
C VAL A 557 -12.62 -0.12 -11.33
N GLU A 558 -13.09 1.13 -11.22
CA GLU A 558 -12.92 1.92 -10.00
C GLU A 558 -13.97 1.51 -8.96
N LEU A 559 -13.53 1.25 -7.72
CA LEU A 559 -14.36 1.04 -6.55
C LEU A 559 -14.15 2.23 -5.61
N SER A 560 -15.23 2.88 -5.19
CA SER A 560 -15.13 4.02 -4.29
C SER A 560 -14.54 3.59 -2.94
N ARG A 561 -13.88 4.52 -2.23
CA ARG A 561 -13.33 4.21 -0.90
C ARG A 561 -14.44 3.83 0.07
N GLU A 562 -15.58 4.51 -0.01
CA GLU A 562 -16.76 4.26 0.82
C GLU A 562 -17.30 2.84 0.60
N GLN A 563 -17.46 2.41 -0.65
CA GLN A 563 -17.92 1.05 -0.97
C GLN A 563 -16.89 0.01 -0.54
N TYR A 564 -15.61 0.31 -0.72
CA TYR A 564 -14.53 -0.55 -0.28
C TYR A 564 -14.55 -0.76 1.25
N GLU A 565 -14.66 0.32 2.03
CA GLU A 565 -14.70 0.27 3.50
C GLU A 565 -16.02 -0.31 4.02
N ALA A 566 -17.13 -0.15 3.30
CA ALA A 566 -18.43 -0.77 3.60
C ALA A 566 -18.50 -2.27 3.30
N GLY A 567 -17.51 -2.83 2.59
CA GLY A 567 -17.51 -4.23 2.15
C GLY A 567 -18.47 -4.52 0.99
N ASP A 568 -18.84 -3.50 0.22
CA ASP A 568 -19.68 -3.60 -0.97
C ASP A 568 -18.82 -3.76 -2.24
N TRP A 569 -18.26 -4.96 -2.44
CA TRP A 569 -17.30 -5.22 -3.52
C TRP A 569 -17.90 -6.00 -4.68
N ALA A 570 -18.94 -6.80 -4.40
CA ALA A 570 -19.53 -7.76 -5.32
C ALA A 570 -19.87 -7.16 -6.69
N GLY A 571 -20.50 -5.98 -6.74
CA GLY A 571 -20.88 -5.32 -8.00
C GLY A 571 -19.68 -4.97 -8.88
N ALA A 572 -18.63 -4.39 -8.28
CA ALA A 572 -17.40 -4.03 -8.99
C ALA A 572 -16.63 -5.28 -9.45
N ILE A 573 -16.58 -6.33 -8.62
CA ILE A 573 -15.95 -7.62 -8.96
C ILE A 573 -16.65 -8.26 -10.17
N GLU A 574 -17.98 -8.33 -10.16
CA GLU A 574 -18.75 -8.92 -11.25
C GLU A 574 -18.55 -8.13 -12.55
N THR A 575 -18.57 -6.80 -12.47
CA THR A 575 -18.33 -5.93 -13.63
C THR A 575 -16.94 -6.15 -14.22
N ALA A 576 -15.90 -6.15 -13.37
CA ALA A 576 -14.53 -6.39 -13.78
C ALA A 576 -14.36 -7.78 -14.42
N TRP A 577 -14.96 -8.81 -13.81
CA TRP A 577 -14.93 -10.17 -14.34
C TRP A 577 -15.59 -10.25 -15.72
N GLN A 578 -16.77 -9.65 -15.91
CA GLN A 578 -17.48 -9.66 -17.19
C GLN A 578 -16.68 -8.97 -18.29
N MET A 579 -15.99 -7.87 -17.97
CA MET A 579 -15.09 -7.18 -18.91
C MET A 579 -13.89 -8.05 -19.32
N GLY A 580 -13.24 -8.72 -18.36
CA GLY A 580 -11.98 -9.42 -18.60
C GLY A 580 -12.06 -10.92 -18.94
N ARG A 581 -13.19 -11.60 -18.66
CA ARG A 581 -13.30 -13.08 -18.70
C ARG A 581 -12.90 -13.71 -20.04
N ALA A 582 -13.21 -13.05 -21.16
CA ALA A 582 -12.90 -13.57 -22.49
C ALA A 582 -11.39 -13.55 -22.76
N ALA A 583 -10.74 -12.40 -22.53
CA ALA A 583 -9.29 -12.24 -22.66
C ALA A 583 -8.54 -13.16 -21.70
N LYS A 584 -8.98 -13.22 -20.43
CA LYS A 584 -8.41 -14.12 -19.42
C LYS A 584 -8.47 -15.59 -19.86
N SER A 585 -9.62 -16.02 -20.39
CA SER A 585 -9.81 -17.38 -20.85
C SER A 585 -8.93 -17.72 -22.05
N SER A 586 -8.75 -16.78 -22.99
CA SER A 586 -7.80 -17.00 -24.10
C SER A 586 -6.37 -17.10 -23.58
N LYS A 587 -5.96 -16.16 -22.72
CA LYS A 587 -4.60 -16.16 -22.14
C LYS A 587 -4.26 -17.48 -21.43
N ARG A 588 -5.23 -18.07 -20.72
CA ARG A 588 -5.06 -19.38 -20.06
C ARG A 588 -4.96 -20.57 -21.02
N ARG A 589 -5.63 -20.53 -22.17
CA ARG A 589 -5.57 -21.60 -23.19
C ARG A 589 -4.28 -21.53 -23.99
N ASP A 590 -3.92 -20.33 -24.42
CA ASP A 590 -2.91 -20.14 -25.46
C ASP A 590 -1.50 -20.10 -24.86
N GLY A 591 -1.36 -19.62 -23.60
CA GLY A 591 -0.05 -19.40 -22.96
C GLY A 591 0.87 -18.46 -23.74
N GLU A 592 0.34 -17.80 -24.78
CA GLU A 592 1.09 -17.23 -25.89
C GLU A 592 1.85 -15.96 -25.49
N SER A 593 1.28 -15.15 -24.60
CA SER A 593 1.97 -13.92 -24.17
C SER A 593 3.25 -14.19 -23.38
N LEU A 594 3.45 -15.38 -22.78
CA LEU A 594 4.72 -15.71 -22.13
C LEU A 594 5.87 -15.62 -23.11
N ARG A 595 5.66 -16.16 -24.31
CA ARG A 595 6.67 -16.14 -25.39
C ARG A 595 6.84 -14.73 -25.96
N GLN A 596 5.74 -13.97 -26.03
CA GLN A 596 5.79 -12.60 -26.52
C GLN A 596 6.55 -11.67 -25.57
N ARG A 597 6.25 -11.68 -24.26
CA ARG A 597 6.95 -10.86 -23.27
C ARG A 597 8.40 -11.27 -23.10
N GLU A 598 8.69 -12.57 -23.15
CA GLU A 598 10.07 -13.05 -23.10
C GLU A 598 10.89 -12.53 -24.29
N LYS A 599 10.32 -12.58 -25.49
CA LYS A 599 10.92 -12.01 -26.70
C LYS A 599 11.11 -10.50 -26.58
N GLU A 600 10.07 -9.77 -26.20
CA GLU A 600 10.10 -8.31 -26.01
C GLU A 600 11.15 -7.88 -24.97
N GLY A 601 11.22 -8.57 -23.83
CA GLY A 601 12.22 -8.32 -22.80
C GLY A 601 13.64 -8.59 -23.29
N GLY A 602 13.84 -9.67 -24.07
CA GLY A 602 15.11 -9.97 -24.73
C GLY A 602 15.52 -8.89 -25.77
N GLU A 603 14.56 -8.38 -26.54
CA GLU A 603 14.80 -7.29 -27.50
C GLU A 603 15.21 -5.99 -26.80
N VAL A 604 14.56 -5.65 -25.68
CA VAL A 604 14.93 -4.49 -24.85
C VAL A 604 16.33 -4.68 -24.24
N ALA A 605 16.63 -5.85 -23.69
CA ALA A 605 17.95 -6.16 -23.14
C ALA A 605 19.06 -6.03 -24.20
N ALA A 606 18.84 -6.58 -25.39
CA ALA A 606 19.79 -6.47 -26.50
C ALA A 606 19.93 -5.03 -27.01
N MET A 607 18.86 -4.24 -26.98
CA MET A 607 18.90 -2.81 -27.30
C MET A 607 19.75 -2.02 -26.29
N ILE A 608 19.57 -2.29 -24.99
CA ILE A 608 20.36 -1.66 -23.91
C ILE A 608 21.84 -1.97 -24.10
N LEU A 609 22.18 -3.24 -24.34
CA LEU A 609 23.57 -3.65 -24.57
C LEU A 609 24.19 -2.92 -25.76
N ARG A 610 23.56 -2.98 -26.94
CA ARG A 610 24.05 -2.31 -28.15
C ARG A 610 24.18 -0.80 -27.97
N TRP A 611 23.27 -0.18 -27.20
CA TRP A 611 23.36 1.24 -26.90
C TRP A 611 24.56 1.54 -25.99
N ALA A 612 24.79 0.74 -24.95
CA ALA A 612 25.91 0.92 -24.04
C ALA A 612 27.27 0.70 -24.72
N GLU A 613 27.40 -0.32 -25.57
CA GLU A 613 28.63 -0.61 -26.32
C GLU A 613 29.05 0.51 -27.29
N LYS A 614 28.08 1.32 -27.72
CA LYS A 614 28.35 2.44 -28.62
C LYS A 614 29.08 3.60 -27.92
N TRP A 615 28.92 3.74 -26.62
CA TRP A 615 29.32 4.94 -25.87
C TRP A 615 30.45 4.66 -24.94
#